data_AF-A0A0J1CNS3-F1
#
_entry.id   AF-A0A0J1CNS3-F1
#
_cell.length_a   1.000
_cell.length_b   1.000
_cell.length_c   1.000
_cell.angle_alpha   90.00
_cell.angle_beta   90.00
_cell.angle_gamma   90.00
#
_symmetry.space_group_name_H-M   'P 1'
#
loop_
_entity.id
_entity.type
_entity.pdbx_description
1 polymer ?
#
loop_
_entity_poly.entity_id
_entity_poly.type
_entity_poly.pdbx_seq_one_letter_code
_entity_poly.pdbx_strand_id
1 'polypeptide(L)'
;MQALSRHARTGQNPLDQRFPAFSYAGSSAAELWLAHAPLSAGEFRDLRFRNLMSGSLPDFPGDEYRRQAFNDAFARRIAAAIVDGEVSRHG
;
A
#
# COMPACT_ATOMS: atom_id res chain seq x y z
N MET A 1 -9.37 -11.44 -34.12
CA MET A 1 -9.09 -12.17 -32.87
C MET A 1 -7.63 -11.97 -32.51
N GLN A 2 -7.30 -11.07 -31.59
CA GLN A 2 -5.95 -10.94 -31.04
C GLN A 2 -5.99 -11.33 -29.56
N ALA A 3 -5.02 -12.16 -29.19
CA ALA A 3 -4.96 -12.90 -27.94
C ALA A 3 -4.82 -11.97 -26.73
N LEU A 4 -5.64 -12.23 -25.72
CA LEU A 4 -5.53 -11.70 -24.36
C LEU A 4 -4.16 -12.08 -23.79
N SER A 5 -3.23 -11.14 -23.82
CA SER A 5 -1.94 -11.22 -23.14
C SER A 5 -2.15 -11.35 -21.64
N ARG A 6 -2.19 -12.59 -21.16
CA ARG A 6 -2.04 -12.98 -19.75
C ARG A 6 -0.61 -12.64 -19.29
N HIS A 7 -0.33 -11.37 -19.05
CA HIS A 7 0.83 -10.91 -18.27
C HIS A 7 0.43 -10.52 -16.83
N ALA A 8 -0.73 -11.00 -16.36
CA ALA A 8 -1.10 -10.95 -14.96
C ALA A 8 -0.33 -12.02 -14.17
N ARG A 9 0.99 -11.87 -14.00
CA ARG A 9 1.73 -12.74 -13.07
C ARG A 9 2.98 -12.19 -12.38
N THR A 10 3.36 -10.93 -12.57
CA THR A 10 4.31 -10.22 -11.68
C THR A 10 4.05 -8.72 -11.77
N GLY A 11 2.89 -8.31 -11.25
CA GLY A 11 2.38 -6.94 -11.28
C GLY A 11 3.06 -6.06 -10.23
N GLN A 12 4.21 -5.48 -10.58
CA GLN A 12 4.73 -4.33 -9.84
C GLN A 12 3.94 -3.10 -10.26
N ASN A 13 3.35 -2.37 -9.30
CA ASN A 13 2.68 -1.12 -9.61
C ASN A 13 3.76 -0.12 -10.07
N PRO A 14 3.61 0.56 -11.21
CA PRO A 14 4.59 1.55 -11.68
C PRO A 14 4.95 2.62 -10.63
N LEU A 15 4.00 2.92 -9.73
CA LEU A 15 4.22 3.85 -8.63
C LEU A 15 5.16 3.29 -7.55
N ASP A 16 5.23 1.98 -7.38
CA ASP A 16 6.19 1.36 -6.46
C ASP A 16 7.63 1.53 -6.93
N GLN A 17 7.84 1.47 -8.25
CA GLN A 17 9.16 1.70 -8.85
C GLN A 17 9.53 3.19 -8.79
N ARG A 18 8.55 4.08 -8.97
CA ARG A 18 8.78 5.53 -8.97
C ARG A 18 8.95 6.12 -7.56
N PHE A 19 8.28 5.56 -6.56
CA PHE A 19 8.27 6.04 -5.18
C PHE A 19 8.50 4.92 -4.16
N PRO A 20 9.65 4.22 -4.20
CA PRO A 20 9.88 3.02 -3.40
C PRO A 20 9.80 3.25 -1.89
N ALA A 21 10.21 4.43 -1.41
CA ALA A 21 10.10 4.79 0.00
C ALA A 21 8.64 4.89 0.49
N PHE A 22 7.75 5.41 -0.36
CA PHE A 22 6.33 5.55 -0.03
C PHE A 22 5.62 4.20 -0.04
N SER A 23 5.93 3.35 -1.02
CA SER A 23 5.39 1.99 -1.04
C SER A 23 5.86 1.18 0.16
N TYR A 24 7.15 1.26 0.52
CA TYR A 24 7.67 0.61 1.72
C TYR A 24 6.97 1.10 3.00
N ALA A 25 6.81 2.43 3.14
CA ALA A 25 6.12 3.01 4.28
C ALA A 25 4.64 2.57 4.34
N GLY A 26 3.97 2.47 3.19
CA GLY A 26 2.59 1.98 3.09
C GLY A 26 2.45 0.53 3.54
N SER A 27 3.31 -0.36 3.05
CA SER A 27 3.33 -1.77 3.49
C SER A 27 3.66 -1.89 4.98
N SER A 28 4.64 -1.15 5.50
CA SER A 28 5.00 -1.15 6.93
C SER A 28 3.83 -0.65 7.80
N ALA A 29 3.11 0.38 7.35
CA ALA A 29 1.93 0.88 8.04
C ALA A 29 0.81 -0.17 8.07
N ALA A 30 0.61 -0.92 6.99
CA ALA A 30 -0.37 -2.01 6.98
C ALA A 30 -0.01 -3.12 7.97
N GLU A 31 1.27 -3.48 8.10
CA GLU A 31 1.73 -4.48 9.08
C GLU A 31 1.46 -4.03 10.52
N LEU A 32 1.76 -2.77 10.84
CA LEU A 32 1.45 -2.20 12.15
C LEU A 32 -0.06 -2.19 12.43
N TRP A 33 -0.88 -1.90 11.41
CA TRP A 33 -2.33 -1.92 11.55
C TRP A 33 -2.86 -3.36 11.76
N LEU A 34 -2.36 -4.34 11.00
CA LEU A 34 -2.74 -5.74 11.15
C LEU A 34 -2.37 -6.30 12.55
N ALA A 35 -1.28 -5.80 13.15
CA ALA A 35 -0.84 -6.26 14.46
C ALA A 35 -1.69 -5.73 15.64
N HIS A 36 -2.20 -4.50 15.55
CA HIS A 36 -2.81 -3.83 16.72
C HIS A 36 -4.15 -3.12 16.47
N ALA A 37 -4.52 -2.89 15.21
CA ALA A 37 -5.77 -2.24 14.75
C ALA A 37 -6.31 -1.10 15.64
N PRO A 38 -5.51 -0.06 15.97
CA PRO A 38 -5.89 0.96 16.95
C PRO A 38 -6.95 1.96 16.46
N LEU A 39 -7.20 2.00 15.14
CA LEU A 39 -8.17 2.85 14.43
C LEU A 39 -8.75 2.06 13.26
N SER A 40 -9.74 2.63 12.56
CA SER A 40 -10.11 2.09 11.24
C SER A 40 -8.91 2.11 10.28
N ALA A 41 -8.89 1.20 9.31
CA ALA A 41 -7.78 1.09 8.36
C ALA A 41 -7.52 2.41 7.61
N GLY A 42 -8.60 3.12 7.22
CA GLY A 42 -8.50 4.40 6.53
C GLY A 42 -7.91 5.50 7.41
N GLU A 43 -8.40 5.65 8.64
CA GLU A 43 -7.90 6.67 9.57
C GLU A 43 -6.42 6.43 9.94
N PHE A 44 -6.04 5.17 10.17
CA PHE A 44 -4.67 4.82 10.46
C PHE A 44 -3.73 5.11 9.29
N ARG A 45 -4.14 4.72 8.07
CA ARG A 45 -3.42 5.01 6.82
C ARG A 45 -3.20 6.51 6.65
N ASP A 46 -4.25 7.31 6.83
CA ASP A 46 -4.19 8.76 6.62
C ASP A 46 -3.36 9.46 7.70
N LEU A 47 -3.42 9.01 8.96
CA LEU A 47 -2.53 9.46 10.04
C LEU A 47 -1.07 9.15 9.72
N ARG A 48 -0.75 7.92 9.31
CA ARG A 48 0.62 7.52 9.00
C ARG A 48 1.18 8.26 7.79
N PHE A 49 0.37 8.48 6.75
CA PHE A 49 0.79 9.30 5.61
C PHE A 49 1.07 10.76 6.02
N ARG A 50 0.20 11.38 6.84
CA ARG A 50 0.45 12.73 7.37
C ARG A 50 1.76 12.81 8.17
N ASN A 51 2.02 11.81 9.01
CA ASN A 51 3.26 11.76 9.79
C ASN A 51 4.48 11.54 8.90
N LEU A 52 4.39 10.71 7.86
CA LEU A 52 5.45 10.51 6.87
C LEU A 52 5.81 11.82 6.13
N MET A 53 4.80 12.63 5.83
CA MET A 53 4.97 13.92 5.18
C MET A 53 5.35 15.05 6.16
N SER A 54 5.36 14.79 7.47
CA SER A 54 5.73 15.79 8.45
C SER A 54 7.20 16.19 8.27
N GLY A 55 7.43 17.47 7.96
CA GLY A 55 8.75 18.00 7.58
C GLY A 55 8.96 18.20 6.07
N SER A 56 8.02 17.79 5.22
CA SER A 56 8.00 18.19 3.81
C SER A 56 7.35 19.56 3.63
N LEU A 57 7.79 20.32 2.63
CA LEU A 57 7.07 21.53 2.20
C LEU A 57 5.68 21.13 1.69
N PRO A 58 4.62 21.89 2.00
CA PRO A 58 3.30 21.63 1.45
C PRO A 58 3.33 21.74 -0.09
N ASP A 59 2.46 20.94 -0.73
CA ASP A 59 2.18 20.99 -2.17
C ASP A 59 3.39 20.74 -3.08
N PHE A 60 4.24 19.78 -2.72
CA PHE A 60 5.36 19.42 -3.60
C PHE A 60 4.83 18.69 -4.84
N PRO A 61 5.33 19.01 -6.05
CA PRO A 61 4.92 18.33 -7.28
C PRO A 61 5.07 16.81 -7.15
N GLY A 62 3.95 16.10 -7.32
CA GLY A 62 3.88 14.64 -7.26
C GLY A 62 3.48 14.05 -5.90
N ASP A 63 3.08 14.87 -4.92
CA ASP A 63 2.51 14.38 -3.66
C ASP A 63 1.27 13.51 -3.85
N GLU A 64 0.46 13.77 -4.89
CA GLU A 64 -0.66 12.90 -5.27
C GLU A 64 -0.19 11.48 -5.61
N TYR A 65 0.89 11.34 -6.40
CA TYR A 65 1.41 10.03 -6.79
C TYR A 65 2.15 9.34 -5.65
N ARG A 66 2.81 10.10 -4.77
CA ARG A 66 3.42 9.57 -3.53
C ARG A 66 2.36 9.02 -2.58
N ARG A 67 1.24 9.76 -2.42
CA ARG A 67 0.08 9.30 -1.66
C ARG A 67 -0.52 8.05 -2.27
N GLN A 68 -0.65 8.00 -3.59
CA GLN A 68 -1.17 6.83 -4.28
C GLN A 68 -0.26 5.60 -4.10
N ALA A 69 1.06 5.75 -4.25
CA ALA A 69 2.03 4.68 -4.01
C ALA A 69 1.90 4.10 -2.59
N PHE A 70 1.82 4.97 -1.58
CA PHE A 70 1.61 4.59 -0.18
C PHE A 70 0.30 3.84 0.02
N ASN A 71 -0.82 4.38 -0.49
CA ASN A 71 -2.15 3.80 -0.33
C ASN A 71 -2.27 2.44 -1.01
N ASP A 72 -1.73 2.30 -2.21
CA ASP A 72 -1.75 1.05 -2.96
C ASP A 72 -0.93 -0.03 -2.24
N ALA A 73 0.24 0.32 -1.71
CA ALA A 73 1.07 -0.61 -0.94
C ALA A 73 0.44 -1.02 0.39
N PHE A 74 -0.24 -0.10 1.07
CA PHE A 74 -1.01 -0.37 2.28
C PHE A 74 -2.14 -1.38 1.98
N ALA A 75 -2.96 -1.11 0.95
CA ALA A 75 -4.08 -1.95 0.57
C ALA A 75 -3.63 -3.35 0.11
N ARG A 76 -2.58 -3.43 -0.73
CA ARG A 76 -2.03 -4.71 -1.19
C ARG A 76 -1.52 -5.58 -0.04
N ARG A 77 -0.89 -4.98 0.97
CA ARG A 77 -0.39 -5.75 2.12
C ARG A 77 -1.52 -6.32 2.98
N ILE A 78 -2.60 -5.56 3.18
CA ILE A 78 -3.81 -6.06 3.84
C ILE A 78 -4.44 -7.19 3.03
N ALA A 79 -4.58 -7.01 1.71
CA ALA A 79 -5.12 -8.05 0.84
C ALA A 79 -4.31 -9.35 0.90
N ALA A 80 -2.98 -9.25 0.88
CA ALA A 80 -2.10 -10.42 1.05
C ALA A 80 -2.31 -11.12 2.41
N ALA A 81 -2.43 -10.36 3.50
CA ALA A 81 -2.68 -10.93 4.82
C ALA A 81 -4.05 -11.63 4.94
N ILE A 82 -5.07 -11.10 4.27
CA ILE A 82 -6.39 -11.73 4.19
C ILE A 82 -6.27 -13.08 3.47
N VAL A 83 -5.65 -13.11 2.29
CA VAL A 83 -5.46 -14.34 1.51
C VAL A 83 -4.67 -15.39 2.30
N ASP A 84 -3.57 -15.00 2.94
CA ASP A 84 -2.77 -15.92 3.76
C ASP A 84 -3.58 -16.48 4.96
N GLY A 85 -4.41 -15.64 5.58
CA GLY A 85 -5.31 -16.03 6.66
C GLY A 85 -6.47 -16.93 6.19
N GLU A 86 -6.97 -16.76 4.97
CA GLU A 86 -7.99 -17.63 4.36
C GLU A 86 -7.41 -19.02 4.04
N VAL A 87 -6.21 -19.09 3.46
CA VAL A 87 -5.52 -20.35 3.18
C VAL A 87 -5.26 -21.14 4.46
N SER A 88 -4.82 -20.47 5.53
CA SER A 88 -4.52 -21.12 6.82
C SER A 88 -5.74 -21.67 7.56
N ARG A 89 -6.97 -21.23 7.21
CA ARG A 89 -8.22 -21.75 7.81
C ARG A 89 -8.79 -22.97 7.09
N HIS A 90 -8.30 -23.29 5.89
CA HIS A 90 -8.81 -24.36 5.04
C HIS A 90 -7.82 -25.52 4.84
N GLY A 91 -6.66 -25.48 5.49
CA GLY A 91 -5.69 -26.57 5.57
C GLY A 91 -5.65 -27.15 6.97
#